data_AF-A0A938SDA2-F1
#
_entry.id   AF-A0A938SDA2-F1
#
_cell.length_a   1.000
_cell.length_b   1.000
_cell.length_c   1.000
_cell.angle_alpha   90.00
_cell.angle_beta   90.00
_cell.angle_gamma   90.00
#
_symmetry.space_group_name_H-M   'P 1'
#
loop_
_entity.id
_entity.type
_entity.pdbx_description
1 polymer ?
#
loop_
_entity_poly.entity_id
_entity_poly.type
_entity_poly.pdbx_seq_one_letter_code
_entity_poly.pdbx_strand_id
1 'polypeptide(L)'
;MARLVRTTKCGACGESKAVISAVLGFCACCLRQADDARLEKVLAVHQASRRAYGLPGRVPRTAGGVSCGVCGNECQMGEGEQGYCGLRVNCGGKLVTLGGTPERGLVEWYYDPLPTNCVADWVCPGGVGAGYPKFAHAPGPERGYKNLAVFYNACTFNCLFCQNWHYRERQHRSAVMTADELAAAVDEATSCICYFGGDPTPQIAHALAASEAAL
;
A
#
# COMPACT_ATOMS: atom_id res chain seq x y z
N MET A 1 -8.93 27.40 -27.08
CA MET A 1 -10.08 27.27 -26.16
C MET A 1 -9.57 27.18 -24.74
N ALA A 2 -9.84 28.17 -23.89
CA ALA A 2 -9.47 28.10 -22.48
C ALA A 2 -10.30 27.01 -21.79
N ARG A 3 -9.65 25.98 -21.27
CA ARG A 3 -10.30 24.90 -20.54
C ARG A 3 -10.88 25.52 -19.27
N LEU A 4 -12.21 25.63 -19.16
CA LEU A 4 -12.87 26.05 -17.93
C LEU A 4 -12.46 25.08 -16.81
N VAL A 5 -11.60 25.54 -15.91
CA VAL A 5 -11.19 24.74 -14.76
C VAL A 5 -12.33 24.82 -13.75
N ARG A 6 -13.06 23.72 -13.59
CA ARG A 6 -14.10 23.62 -12.57
C ARG A 6 -13.45 23.85 -11.20
N THR A 7 -13.99 24.80 -10.45
CA THR A 7 -13.59 25.07 -9.07
C THR A 7 -14.61 24.48 -8.11
N THR A 8 -14.13 24.03 -6.96
CA THR A 8 -14.98 23.57 -5.85
C THR A 8 -14.88 24.57 -4.72
N LYS A 9 -16.01 24.92 -4.11
CA LYS A 9 -16.08 25.78 -2.92
C LYS A 9 -15.85 24.96 -1.65
N CYS A 10 -14.95 25.42 -0.78
CA CYS A 10 -14.75 24.85 0.54
C CYS A 10 -15.98 25.11 1.42
N GLY A 11 -16.54 24.07 2.01
CA GLY A 11 -17.69 24.16 2.92
C GLY A 11 -17.39 24.84 4.28
N ALA A 12 -16.13 25.12 4.59
CA ALA A 12 -15.73 25.76 5.85
C ALA A 12 -15.35 27.25 5.65
N CYS A 13 -14.32 27.54 4.85
CA CYS A 13 -13.86 28.92 4.63
C CYS A 13 -14.50 29.63 3.43
N GLY A 14 -15.28 28.92 2.60
CA GLY A 14 -15.92 29.49 1.41
C GLY A 14 -14.99 29.73 0.22
N GLU A 15 -13.69 29.46 0.35
CA GLU A 15 -12.72 29.62 -0.74
C GLU A 15 -13.01 28.67 -1.90
N SER A 16 -12.89 29.14 -3.15
CA SER A 16 -13.11 28.33 -4.35
C SER A 16 -11.79 28.10 -5.08
N LYS A 17 -11.39 26.83 -5.23
CA LYS A 17 -10.15 26.44 -5.92
C LYS A 17 -10.36 25.17 -6.74
N ALA A 18 -9.58 25.04 -7.82
CA ALA A 18 -9.57 23.85 -8.67
C ALA A 18 -9.08 22.58 -7.94
N VAL A 19 -8.17 22.76 -6.98
CA VAL A 19 -7.56 21.66 -6.21
C VAL A 19 -8.43 21.13 -5.08
N ILE A 20 -9.59 21.75 -4.82
CA ILE A 20 -10.50 21.28 -3.78
C ILE A 20 -11.33 20.13 -4.35
N SER A 21 -11.23 18.96 -3.71
CA SER A 21 -12.04 17.79 -4.08
C SER A 21 -13.51 18.06 -3.81
N ALA A 22 -14.35 17.87 -4.83
CA ALA A 22 -15.81 17.96 -4.70
C ALA A 22 -16.38 16.89 -3.74
N VAL A 23 -15.73 15.73 -3.66
CA VAL A 23 -16.15 14.63 -2.78
C VAL A 23 -15.83 14.95 -1.32
N LEU A 24 -14.67 15.54 -1.05
CA LEU A 24 -14.32 15.95 0.32
C LEU A 24 -15.00 17.24 0.73
N GLY A 25 -15.21 18.18 -0.20
CA GLY A 25 -15.88 19.45 0.04
C GLY A 25 -15.07 20.46 0.87
N PHE A 26 -13.80 20.17 1.20
CA PHE A 26 -12.97 21.03 2.06
C PHE A 26 -11.57 21.23 1.45
N CYS A 27 -11.01 22.43 1.64
CA CYS A 27 -9.63 22.72 1.26
C CYS A 27 -8.63 22.13 2.26
N ALA A 28 -7.38 21.95 1.82
CA ALA A 28 -6.32 21.39 2.66
C ALA A 28 -6.10 22.17 3.97
N CYS A 29 -6.20 23.51 3.94
CA CYS A 29 -6.06 24.33 5.15
C CYS A 29 -7.15 24.02 6.18
N CYS A 30 -8.41 23.96 5.75
CA CYS A 30 -9.53 23.64 6.63
C CYS A 30 -9.53 22.19 7.12
N LEU A 31 -8.99 21.24 6.33
CA LEU A 31 -8.83 19.85 6.74
C LEU A 31 -7.77 19.70 7.84
N ARG A 32 -6.65 20.45 7.77
CA ARG A 32 -5.62 20.44 8.83
C ARG A 32 -6.09 21.01 10.16
N GLN A 33 -7.15 21.80 10.15
CA GLN A 33 -7.77 22.43 11.33
C GLN A 33 -9.19 21.91 11.55
N ALA A 34 -9.47 20.67 11.14
CA ALA A 34 -10.79 20.06 11.26
C ALA A 34 -11.21 19.91 12.72
N ASP A 35 -12.45 20.25 13.01
CA ASP A 35 -13.14 19.82 14.23
C ASP A 35 -13.71 18.40 14.02
N ASP A 36 -14.26 17.82 15.09
CA ASP A 36 -14.80 16.46 15.06
C ASP A 36 -15.91 16.31 14.00
N ALA A 37 -16.80 17.30 13.87
CA ALA A 37 -17.88 17.26 12.90
C ALA A 37 -17.38 17.24 11.44
N ARG A 38 -16.32 17.99 11.13
CA ARG A 38 -15.66 17.95 9.81
C ARG A 38 -14.89 16.64 9.62
N LEU A 39 -14.20 16.16 10.64
CA LEU A 39 -13.48 14.90 10.57
C LEU A 39 -14.43 13.73 10.31
N GLU A 40 -15.60 13.70 10.95
CA GLU A 40 -16.63 12.68 10.71
C GLU A 40 -17.10 12.65 9.26
N LYS A 41 -17.32 13.81 8.63
CA LYS A 41 -17.68 13.90 7.20
C LYS A 41 -16.61 13.29 6.31
N VAL A 42 -15.33 13.59 6.57
CA VAL A 42 -14.20 13.04 5.81
C VAL A 42 -14.06 11.55 6.05
N LEU A 43 -14.19 11.10 7.30
CA LEU A 43 -14.16 9.68 7.66
C LEU A 43 -15.32 8.89 7.03
N ALA A 44 -16.48 9.50 6.81
CA ALA A 44 -17.59 8.87 6.09
C ALA A 44 -17.23 8.60 4.62
N VAL A 45 -16.51 9.52 3.96
CA VAL A 45 -15.97 9.31 2.60
C VAL A 45 -14.97 8.14 2.59
N HIS A 46 -14.06 8.10 3.56
CA HIS A 46 -13.14 6.98 3.73
C HIS A 46 -13.85 5.64 3.93
N GLN A 47 -14.90 5.60 4.75
CA GLN A 47 -15.68 4.38 4.98
C GLN A 47 -16.40 3.93 3.71
N ALA A 48 -17.05 4.85 3.01
CA ALA A 48 -17.77 4.56 1.78
C ALA A 48 -16.83 4.02 0.69
N SER A 49 -15.64 4.61 0.53
CA SER A 49 -14.67 4.17 -0.48
C SER A 49 -14.14 2.75 -0.22
N ARG A 50 -14.11 2.30 1.03
CA ARG A 50 -13.70 0.93 1.41
C ARG A 50 -14.82 -0.07 1.27
N ARG A 51 -16.02 0.27 1.77
CA ARG A 51 -17.20 -0.61 1.74
C ARG A 51 -17.59 -1.00 0.31
N ALA A 52 -17.35 -0.13 -0.67
CA ALA A 52 -17.56 -0.43 -2.09
C ALA A 52 -16.78 -1.65 -2.59
N TYR A 53 -15.68 -2.02 -1.93
CA TYR A 53 -14.85 -3.18 -2.25
C TYR A 53 -14.96 -4.30 -1.20
N GLY A 54 -15.98 -4.28 -0.34
CA GLY A 54 -16.14 -5.28 0.73
C GLY A 54 -15.12 -5.16 1.86
N LEU A 55 -14.36 -4.06 1.92
CA LEU A 55 -13.35 -3.84 2.96
C LEU A 55 -13.94 -3.16 4.20
N PRO A 56 -13.40 -3.43 5.41
CA PRO A 56 -13.83 -2.73 6.62
C PRO A 56 -13.68 -1.21 6.47
N GLY A 57 -14.75 -0.47 6.79
CA GLY A 57 -14.76 0.99 6.66
C GLY A 57 -13.89 1.70 7.71
N ARG A 58 -13.66 1.05 8.85
CA ARG A 58 -12.80 1.52 9.96
C ARG A 58 -11.93 0.36 10.43
N VAL A 59 -10.87 0.68 11.17
CA VAL A 59 -10.09 -0.33 11.88
C VAL A 59 -11.01 -1.03 12.90
N PRO A 60 -11.15 -2.37 12.85
CA PRO A 60 -11.94 -3.12 13.83
C PRO A 60 -11.43 -2.91 15.27
N ARG A 61 -12.37 -2.63 16.18
CA ARG A 61 -12.13 -2.37 17.62
C ARG A 61 -13.18 -3.09 18.47
N THR A 62 -13.52 -4.31 18.08
CA THR A 62 -14.59 -5.07 18.73
C THR A 62 -14.11 -5.61 20.07
N ALA A 63 -14.82 -5.23 21.15
CA ALA A 63 -14.47 -5.62 22.51
C ALA A 63 -14.47 -7.15 22.66
N GLY A 64 -13.39 -7.70 23.24
CA GLY A 64 -13.18 -9.14 23.35
C GLY A 64 -12.86 -9.84 22.02
N GLY A 65 -12.63 -9.09 20.95
CA GLY A 65 -12.22 -9.62 19.65
C GLY A 65 -10.78 -10.14 19.64
N VAL A 66 -10.45 -10.90 18.60
CA VAL A 66 -9.10 -11.42 18.36
C VAL A 66 -8.19 -10.31 17.88
N SER A 67 -7.05 -10.16 18.54
CA SER A 67 -6.04 -9.14 18.21
C SER A 67 -5.12 -9.58 17.07
N CYS A 68 -4.80 -8.64 16.17
CA CYS A 68 -3.79 -8.82 15.13
C CYS A 68 -2.72 -7.72 15.23
N GLY A 69 -1.46 -8.12 15.46
CA GLY A 69 -0.31 -7.22 15.65
C GLY A 69 0.60 -7.06 14.44
N VAL A 70 0.18 -7.46 13.23
CA VAL A 70 1.04 -7.43 12.03
C VAL A 70 1.43 -6.01 11.61
N CYS A 71 0.58 -5.01 11.90
CA CYS A 71 0.82 -3.62 11.53
C CYS A 71 0.27 -2.67 12.60
N GLY A 72 0.60 -1.38 12.49
CA GLY A 72 0.20 -0.35 13.45
C GLY A 72 -1.31 -0.08 13.57
N ASN A 73 -2.16 -0.76 12.79
CA ASN A 73 -3.61 -0.70 13.02
C ASN A 73 -4.05 -1.53 14.23
N GLU A 74 -3.32 -2.59 14.59
CA GLU A 74 -3.60 -3.41 15.79
C GLU A 74 -5.07 -3.88 15.88
N CYS A 75 -5.64 -4.39 14.78
CA CYS A 75 -7.07 -4.68 14.67
C CYS A 75 -7.55 -5.63 15.79
N GLN A 76 -8.72 -5.35 16.36
CA GLN A 76 -9.46 -6.26 17.25
C GLN A 76 -10.75 -6.69 16.54
N MET A 77 -10.80 -7.94 16.11
CA MET A 77 -11.87 -8.48 15.25
C MET A 77 -12.83 -9.37 16.04
N GLY A 78 -14.11 -9.03 16.03
CA GLY A 78 -15.20 -9.91 16.47
C GLY A 78 -15.37 -11.10 15.52
N GLU A 79 -16.21 -12.06 15.89
CA GLU A 79 -16.45 -13.26 15.08
C GLU A 79 -16.91 -12.89 13.66
N GLY A 80 -16.24 -13.45 12.64
CA GLY A 80 -16.50 -13.17 11.23
C GLY A 80 -15.97 -11.82 10.72
N GLU A 81 -15.44 -10.95 11.58
CA GLU A 81 -14.89 -9.66 11.15
C GLU A 81 -13.55 -9.80 10.42
N GLN A 82 -13.38 -8.98 9.38
CA GLN A 82 -12.12 -8.82 8.67
C GLN A 82 -11.27 -7.72 9.28
N GLY A 83 -9.96 -7.93 9.29
CA GLY A 83 -8.97 -6.92 9.63
C GLY A 83 -8.97 -5.81 8.60
N TYR A 84 -8.50 -4.61 8.98
CA TYR A 84 -8.57 -3.45 8.10
C TYR A 84 -7.90 -3.69 6.74
N CYS A 85 -6.81 -4.47 6.68
CA CYS A 85 -6.15 -4.80 5.42
C CYS A 85 -6.90 -5.81 4.53
N GLY A 86 -7.97 -6.45 5.02
CA GLY A 86 -8.75 -7.47 4.32
C GLY A 86 -8.12 -8.86 4.26
N LEU A 87 -6.90 -9.06 4.78
CA LEU A 87 -6.17 -10.35 4.71
C LEU A 87 -6.20 -11.17 6.01
N ARG A 88 -6.93 -10.70 7.02
CA ARG A 88 -7.05 -11.35 8.31
C ARG A 88 -8.52 -11.44 8.64
N VAL A 89 -8.96 -12.58 9.16
CA VAL A 89 -10.34 -12.78 9.59
C VAL A 89 -10.37 -13.49 10.92
N ASN A 90 -11.34 -13.18 11.76
CA ASN A 90 -11.63 -14.00 12.92
C ASN A 90 -12.63 -15.10 12.54
N CYS A 91 -12.22 -16.37 12.67
CA CYS A 91 -13.08 -17.52 12.53
C CYS A 91 -12.95 -18.42 13.77
N GLY A 92 -14.06 -18.63 14.48
CA GLY A 92 -14.10 -19.45 15.69
C GLY A 92 -13.18 -18.94 16.78
N GLY A 93 -13.10 -17.61 16.96
CA GLY A 93 -12.18 -16.98 17.92
C GLY A 93 -10.69 -17.12 17.58
N LYS A 94 -10.34 -17.44 16.33
CA LYS A 94 -8.95 -17.56 15.86
C LYS A 94 -8.68 -16.64 14.68
N LEU A 95 -7.48 -16.08 14.66
CA LEU A 95 -6.99 -15.27 13.54
C LEU A 95 -6.60 -16.17 12.37
N VAL A 96 -7.35 -16.11 11.27
CA VAL A 96 -7.05 -16.79 10.01
C VAL A 96 -6.41 -15.79 9.04
N THR A 97 -5.32 -16.22 8.41
CA THR A 97 -4.57 -15.44 7.41
C THR A 97 -4.95 -15.89 6.00
N LEU A 98 -5.48 -14.95 5.19
CA LEU A 98 -5.90 -15.23 3.81
C LEU A 98 -4.75 -15.10 2.80
N GLY A 99 -3.76 -14.28 3.12
CA GLY A 99 -2.56 -14.04 2.32
C GLY A 99 -1.49 -13.29 3.12
N GLY A 100 -0.25 -13.33 2.62
CA GLY A 100 0.94 -12.79 3.25
C GLY A 100 1.78 -13.79 4.04
N THR A 101 1.53 -15.10 3.92
CA THR A 101 2.47 -16.15 4.40
C THR A 101 3.51 -16.43 3.32
N PRO A 102 4.66 -17.07 3.64
CA PRO A 102 5.64 -17.46 2.63
C PRO A 102 5.05 -18.28 1.47
N GLU A 103 4.04 -19.10 1.71
CA GLU A 103 3.40 -19.94 0.70
C GLU A 103 2.27 -19.22 -0.04
N ARG A 104 1.88 -18.01 0.41
CA ARG A 104 0.69 -17.32 -0.10
C ARG A 104 0.86 -15.79 -0.18
N GLY A 105 1.68 -15.31 -1.11
CA GLY A 105 1.72 -13.91 -1.52
C GLY A 105 0.62 -13.56 -2.53
N LEU A 106 -0.04 -12.44 -2.33
CA LEU A 106 -0.93 -11.81 -3.30
C LEU A 106 -0.16 -10.68 -3.98
N VAL A 107 0.60 -11.03 -5.01
CA VAL A 107 1.54 -10.15 -5.69
C VAL A 107 1.34 -10.12 -7.20
N GLU A 108 1.74 -9.01 -7.80
CA GLU A 108 2.11 -8.92 -9.20
C GLU A 108 3.53 -8.36 -9.25
N TRP A 109 4.31 -8.72 -10.26
CA TRP A 109 5.67 -8.19 -10.37
C TRP A 109 6.07 -7.94 -11.82
N TYR A 110 7.05 -7.06 -12.00
CA TYR A 110 7.69 -6.78 -13.28
C TYR A 110 9.13 -6.32 -13.06
N TYR A 111 9.94 -6.41 -14.12
CA TYR A 111 11.27 -5.81 -14.11
C TYR A 111 11.21 -4.35 -14.51
N ASP A 112 11.99 -3.54 -13.81
CA ASP A 112 12.01 -2.10 -14.02
C ASP A 112 13.48 -1.61 -14.12
N PRO A 113 13.90 -1.10 -15.30
CA PRO A 113 15.30 -0.75 -15.55
C PRO A 113 15.85 0.31 -14.59
N LEU A 114 17.12 0.16 -14.21
CA LEU A 114 17.83 1.16 -13.43
C LEU A 114 18.57 2.17 -14.32
N PRO A 115 18.57 3.48 -13.96
CA PRO A 115 17.87 4.07 -12.82
C PRO A 115 16.36 4.16 -13.06
N THR A 116 15.57 3.82 -12.04
CA THR A 116 14.10 3.87 -12.05
C THR A 116 13.57 5.11 -11.31
N ASN A 117 12.26 5.35 -11.35
CA ASN A 117 11.55 6.39 -10.60
C ASN A 117 11.48 6.12 -9.07
N CYS A 118 12.48 5.44 -8.51
CA CYS A 118 12.53 5.16 -7.08
C CYS A 118 12.62 6.46 -6.28
N VAL A 119 11.76 6.62 -5.26
CA VAL A 119 11.77 7.80 -4.37
C VAL A 119 13.12 7.95 -3.63
N ALA A 120 13.84 6.84 -3.46
CA ALA A 120 15.15 6.79 -2.82
C ALA A 120 16.33 6.83 -3.81
N ASP A 121 16.11 7.03 -5.12
CA ASP A 121 17.16 7.00 -6.16
C ASP A 121 18.38 7.85 -5.81
N TRP A 122 18.14 9.05 -5.26
CA TRP A 122 19.19 10.01 -4.88
C TRP A 122 20.11 9.56 -3.72
N VAL A 123 19.78 8.48 -3.01
CA VAL A 123 20.62 7.90 -1.93
C VAL A 123 20.92 6.41 -2.11
N CYS A 124 20.22 5.71 -3.01
CA CYS A 124 20.30 4.26 -3.06
C CYS A 124 21.51 3.77 -3.87
N PRO A 125 22.00 2.54 -3.60
CA PRO A 125 23.10 1.97 -4.36
C PRO A 125 22.86 1.94 -5.87
N GLY A 126 21.67 1.53 -6.31
CA GLY A 126 21.31 1.46 -7.74
C GLY A 126 21.24 2.81 -8.47
N GLY A 127 20.93 3.88 -7.76
CA GLY A 127 20.74 5.22 -8.32
C GLY A 127 22.04 6.04 -8.36
N VAL A 128 22.84 5.97 -7.30
CA VAL A 128 24.05 6.82 -7.15
C VAL A 128 25.36 6.05 -6.91
N GLY A 129 25.34 4.72 -6.86
CA GLY A 129 26.51 3.90 -6.56
C GLY A 129 26.93 3.94 -5.08
N ALA A 130 26.00 4.27 -4.18
CA ALA A 130 26.26 4.36 -2.74
C ALA A 130 26.80 3.03 -2.19
N GLY A 131 28.00 3.05 -1.60
CA GLY A 131 28.62 1.87 -1.02
C GLY A 131 29.30 0.92 -2.03
N TYR A 132 29.54 1.35 -3.27
CA TYR A 132 30.35 0.59 -4.24
C TYR A 132 31.75 0.24 -3.69
N PRO A 133 32.27 -0.99 -3.93
CA PRO A 133 31.65 -2.11 -4.66
C PRO A 133 30.85 -3.06 -3.76
N LYS A 134 30.68 -2.77 -2.47
CA LYS A 134 30.07 -3.69 -1.52
C LYS A 134 28.55 -3.81 -1.70
N PHE A 135 27.89 -2.69 -2.00
CA PHE A 135 26.43 -2.61 -2.07
C PHE A 135 25.91 -2.20 -3.45
N ALA A 136 26.81 -1.92 -4.40
CA ALA A 136 26.47 -1.46 -5.73
C ALA A 136 27.34 -2.16 -6.78
N HIS A 137 26.82 -2.32 -7.99
CA HIS A 137 27.48 -2.87 -9.17
C HIS A 137 28.30 -1.83 -9.95
N ALA A 138 28.08 -0.54 -9.73
CA ALA A 138 28.83 0.55 -10.36
C ALA A 138 29.10 1.71 -9.38
N PRO A 139 30.17 2.52 -9.56
CA PRO A 139 30.43 3.73 -8.77
C PRO A 139 29.53 4.91 -9.19
N GLY A 140 28.29 4.63 -9.61
CA GLY A 140 27.30 5.55 -10.13
C GLY A 140 25.99 4.82 -10.46
N PRO A 141 25.06 5.42 -11.23
CA PRO A 141 23.81 4.76 -11.61
C PRO A 141 24.04 3.42 -12.31
N GLU A 142 23.35 2.37 -11.88
CA GLU A 142 23.51 0.99 -12.37
C GLU A 142 22.81 0.74 -13.70
N ARG A 143 23.20 1.51 -14.72
CA ARG A 143 22.64 1.36 -16.07
C ARG A 143 22.87 -0.05 -16.60
N GLY A 144 21.80 -0.69 -17.07
CA GLY A 144 21.81 -2.06 -17.57
C GLY A 144 21.36 -3.10 -16.54
N TYR A 145 21.27 -2.73 -15.26
CA TYR A 145 20.61 -3.53 -14.22
C TYR A 145 19.13 -3.17 -14.13
N LYS A 146 18.38 -3.99 -13.40
CA LYS A 146 16.94 -3.83 -13.16
C LYS A 146 16.61 -4.05 -11.69
N ASN A 147 15.49 -3.49 -11.25
CA ASN A 147 14.86 -3.91 -10.00
C ASN A 147 13.70 -4.88 -10.29
N LEU A 148 13.48 -5.83 -9.39
CA LEU A 148 12.27 -6.63 -9.34
C LEU A 148 11.20 -5.84 -8.57
N ALA A 149 10.31 -5.20 -9.31
CA ALA A 149 9.24 -4.37 -8.75
C ALA A 149 8.06 -5.29 -8.36
N VAL A 150 7.79 -5.41 -7.06
CA VAL A 150 6.76 -6.32 -6.51
C VAL A 150 5.60 -5.51 -5.92
N PHE A 151 4.44 -5.62 -6.55
CA PHE A 151 3.19 -4.97 -6.16
C PHE A 151 2.34 -5.90 -5.28
N TYR A 152 2.21 -5.59 -3.99
CA TYR A 152 1.30 -6.31 -3.08
C TYR A 152 -0.14 -5.81 -3.19
N ASN A 153 -1.07 -6.77 -3.28
CA ASN A 153 -2.51 -6.52 -3.42
C ASN A 153 -3.25 -6.42 -2.08
N ALA A 154 -2.70 -5.67 -1.12
CA ALA A 154 -3.34 -5.30 0.14
C ALA A 154 -2.72 -4.04 0.74
N CYS A 155 -3.44 -3.34 1.62
CA CYS A 155 -2.96 -2.09 2.23
C CYS A 155 -3.58 -1.88 3.61
N THR A 156 -2.77 -1.41 4.55
CA THR A 156 -3.09 -0.93 5.89
C THR A 156 -3.61 0.51 5.90
N PHE A 157 -3.50 1.25 4.80
CA PHE A 157 -3.97 2.64 4.66
C PHE A 157 -5.24 2.78 3.81
N ASN A 158 -5.75 4.02 3.71
CA ASN A 158 -6.89 4.37 2.86
C ASN A 158 -6.71 5.75 2.21
N CYS A 159 -5.60 5.96 1.49
CA CYS A 159 -5.37 7.19 0.75
C CYS A 159 -6.45 7.37 -0.33
N LEU A 160 -7.28 8.42 -0.23
CA LEU A 160 -8.42 8.65 -1.14
C LEU A 160 -8.00 8.95 -2.59
N PHE A 161 -6.76 9.39 -2.79
CA PHE A 161 -6.17 9.70 -4.09
C PHE A 161 -5.00 8.75 -4.42
N CYS A 162 -5.07 7.51 -3.92
CA CYS A 162 -4.05 6.49 -4.18
C CYS A 162 -3.96 6.19 -5.69
N GLN A 163 -2.76 6.30 -6.27
CA GLN A 163 -2.52 5.92 -7.67
C GLN A 163 -2.59 4.40 -7.89
N ASN A 164 -2.32 3.64 -6.83
CA ASN A 164 -2.31 2.18 -6.81
C ASN A 164 -3.63 1.58 -6.28
N TRP A 165 -4.75 2.33 -6.34
CA TRP A 165 -6.02 1.95 -5.71
C TRP A 165 -6.56 0.58 -6.16
N HIS A 166 -6.19 0.11 -7.36
CA HIS A 166 -6.57 -1.16 -7.95
C HIS A 166 -6.27 -2.39 -7.06
N TYR A 167 -5.37 -2.26 -6.06
CA TYR A 167 -5.14 -3.31 -5.07
C TYR A 167 -6.45 -3.79 -4.42
N ARG A 168 -7.43 -2.90 -4.26
CA ARG A 168 -8.73 -3.20 -3.62
C ARG A 168 -9.59 -4.16 -4.46
N GLU A 169 -9.46 -4.10 -5.78
CA GLU A 169 -10.14 -5.01 -6.69
C GLU A 169 -9.39 -6.33 -6.81
N ARG A 170 -8.05 -6.23 -6.85
CA ARG A 170 -7.15 -7.35 -7.09
C ARG A 170 -6.99 -8.25 -5.89
N GLN A 171 -7.15 -7.76 -4.67
CA GLN A 171 -7.01 -8.54 -3.44
C GLN A 171 -7.77 -9.88 -3.43
N HIS A 172 -8.95 -9.94 -4.06
CA HIS A 172 -9.77 -11.14 -4.14
C HIS A 172 -9.59 -11.94 -5.44
N ARG A 173 -8.78 -11.44 -6.37
CA ARG A 173 -8.60 -11.98 -7.73
C ARG A 173 -7.16 -12.35 -8.06
N SER A 174 -6.19 -11.88 -7.28
CA SER A 174 -4.78 -12.16 -7.51
C SER A 174 -4.53 -13.66 -7.47
N ALA A 175 -3.71 -14.13 -8.41
CA ALA A 175 -3.06 -15.41 -8.26
C ALA A 175 -2.22 -15.39 -6.99
N VAL A 176 -2.13 -16.55 -6.36
CA VAL A 176 -1.25 -16.75 -5.21
C VAL A 176 0.12 -17.15 -5.75
N MET A 177 1.17 -16.56 -5.19
CA MET A 177 2.57 -16.85 -5.49
C MET A 177 3.29 -17.16 -4.19
N THR A 178 4.22 -18.12 -4.20
CA THR A 178 5.08 -18.38 -3.04
C THR A 178 6.28 -17.43 -3.02
N ALA A 179 6.91 -17.31 -1.86
CA ALA A 179 8.13 -16.56 -1.68
C ALA A 179 9.27 -17.07 -2.57
N ASP A 180 9.39 -18.40 -2.69
CA ASP A 180 10.39 -19.05 -3.54
C ASP A 180 10.12 -18.79 -5.04
N GLU A 181 8.86 -18.84 -5.47
CA GLU A 181 8.47 -18.52 -6.84
C GLU A 181 8.81 -17.06 -7.19
N LEU A 182 8.60 -16.15 -6.25
CA LEU A 182 8.96 -14.75 -6.43
C LEU A 182 10.48 -14.56 -6.43
N ALA A 183 11.20 -15.22 -5.53
CA ALA A 183 12.66 -15.15 -5.45
C ALA A 183 13.33 -15.71 -6.70
N ALA A 184 12.74 -16.74 -7.33
CA ALA A 184 13.21 -17.29 -8.60
C ALA A 184 13.15 -16.30 -9.78
N ALA A 185 12.46 -15.16 -9.65
CA ALA A 185 12.50 -14.08 -10.63
C ALA A 185 13.74 -13.20 -10.50
N VAL A 186 14.57 -13.37 -9.47
CA VAL A 186 15.84 -12.66 -9.33
C VAL A 186 16.90 -13.33 -10.20
N ASP A 187 17.63 -12.53 -10.96
CA ASP A 187 18.75 -12.97 -11.79
C ASP A 187 19.99 -12.08 -11.62
N GLU A 188 21.07 -12.39 -12.33
CA GLU A 188 22.35 -11.67 -12.29
C GLU A 188 22.26 -10.17 -12.64
N ALA A 189 21.21 -9.75 -13.36
CA ALA A 189 20.96 -8.36 -13.71
C ALA A 189 20.01 -7.67 -12.72
N THR A 190 19.47 -8.39 -11.76
CA THR A 190 18.55 -7.88 -10.74
C THR A 190 19.35 -7.35 -9.54
N SER A 191 19.45 -6.02 -9.44
CA SER A 191 20.23 -5.35 -8.39
C SER A 191 19.48 -5.26 -7.06
N CYS A 192 18.15 -5.13 -7.11
CA CYS A 192 17.33 -5.03 -5.91
C CYS A 192 15.89 -5.51 -6.12
N ILE A 193 15.20 -5.81 -5.02
CA ILE A 193 13.77 -6.09 -5.00
C ILE A 193 13.06 -4.89 -4.35
N CYS A 194 12.09 -4.32 -5.07
CA CYS A 194 11.30 -3.19 -4.60
C CYS A 194 9.89 -3.67 -4.22
N TYR A 195 9.60 -3.80 -2.92
CA TYR A 195 8.26 -4.13 -2.46
C TYR A 195 7.39 -2.87 -2.31
N PHE A 196 6.35 -2.77 -3.14
CA PHE A 196 5.41 -1.65 -3.17
C PHE A 196 3.99 -2.15 -3.45
N GLY A 197 3.12 -1.27 -3.95
CA GLY A 197 1.78 -1.60 -4.41
C GLY A 197 0.71 -0.91 -3.59
N GLY A 198 -0.06 -1.68 -2.81
CA GLY A 198 -0.71 -1.14 -1.62
C GLY A 198 0.34 -0.68 -0.61
N ASP A 199 0.42 -1.35 0.53
CA ASP A 199 1.66 -1.34 1.32
C ASP A 199 2.05 -2.77 1.65
N PRO A 200 3.35 -3.09 1.73
CA PRO A 200 3.82 -4.47 1.90
C PRO A 200 3.51 -5.04 3.28
N THR A 201 3.19 -4.20 4.28
CA THR A 201 3.08 -4.62 5.68
C THR A 201 2.06 -5.74 5.96
N PRO A 202 0.86 -5.82 5.32
CA PRO A 202 -0.07 -6.94 5.52
C PRO A 202 0.53 -8.30 5.12
N GLN A 203 1.56 -8.27 4.25
CA GLN A 203 2.20 -9.42 3.66
C GLN A 203 3.71 -9.45 3.97
N ILE A 204 4.13 -8.80 5.06
CA ILE A 204 5.55 -8.63 5.40
C ILE A 204 6.29 -9.96 5.55
N ALA A 205 5.63 -11.02 6.05
CA ALA A 205 6.26 -12.33 6.19
C ALA A 205 6.61 -12.96 4.83
N HIS A 206 5.75 -12.79 3.83
CA HIS A 206 6.06 -13.19 2.45
C HIS A 206 7.21 -12.37 1.87
N ALA A 207 7.23 -11.04 2.10
CA ALA A 207 8.30 -10.17 1.61
C ALA A 207 9.66 -10.52 2.22
N LEU A 208 9.70 -10.83 3.52
CA LEU A 208 10.92 -11.25 4.20
C LEU A 208 11.41 -12.60 3.69
N ALA A 209 10.52 -13.60 3.60
CA ALA A 209 10.88 -14.91 3.06
C ALA A 209 11.38 -14.84 1.61
N ALA A 210 10.73 -14.05 0.75
CA ALA A 210 11.18 -13.87 -0.63
C ALA A 210 12.55 -13.17 -0.70
N SER A 211 12.80 -12.21 0.19
CA SER A 211 14.11 -11.56 0.28
C SER A 211 15.19 -12.52 0.76
N GLU A 212 14.90 -13.35 1.76
CA GLU A 212 15.83 -14.35 2.29
C GLU A 212 16.15 -15.43 1.24
N ALA A 213 15.15 -15.87 0.47
CA ALA A 213 15.34 -16.85 -0.59
C ALA A 213 16.07 -16.32 -1.82
N ALA A 214 16.13 -14.99 -2.00
CA ALA A 214 16.79 -14.33 -3.12
C ALA A 214 18.27 -13.98 -2.86
N LEU A 215 18.75 -14.14 -1.62
CA LEU A 215 20.13 -13.88 -1.21
C LEU A 215 21.01 -15.13 -1.35
#